data_AF-A0A534WR36-F1
#
_entry.id   AF-A0A534WR36-F1
#
_cell.length_a   1.000
_cell.length_b   1.000
_cell.length_c   1.000
_cell.angle_alpha   90.00
_cell.angle_beta   90.00
_cell.angle_gamma   90.00
#
_symmetry.space_group_name_H-M   'P 1'
#
loop_
_entity.id
_entity.type
_entity.pdbx_description
1 polymer ?
#
loop_
_entity_poly.entity_id
_entity_poly.type
_entity_poly.pdbx_seq_one_letter_code
_entity_poly.pdbx_strand_id
1 'polypeptide(L)'
;MKAWRHRGRLLTTAALLVLVLIARARSDDEPEATIAVSSATSGSSLSGNLVEGVMTFRDSEYLLTLRGVGEPARTVGSVRGLLRARDIEGVFEPSDQGLRNASGVTIRFDPPLSLRRGRLEIELLNRKYPKVSGGHRDGVE
;
A
#
# COMPACT_ATOMS: atom_id res chain seq x y z
N MET A 1 20.27 58.42 -20.39
CA MET A 1 21.04 57.32 -19.76
C MET A 1 20.09 56.40 -19.00
N LYS A 2 20.21 55.08 -19.24
CA LYS A 2 19.80 53.86 -18.49
C LYS A 2 19.00 54.04 -17.18
N ALA A 3 17.81 53.44 -17.05
CA ALA A 3 17.50 52.06 -16.58
C ALA A 3 17.38 51.99 -15.03
N TRP A 4 16.55 51.19 -14.36
CA TRP A 4 15.50 50.22 -14.69
C TRP A 4 14.74 49.87 -13.38
N ARG A 5 13.42 49.78 -13.46
CA ARG A 5 12.55 48.68 -12.96
C ARG A 5 13.10 47.81 -11.79
N HIS A 6 12.62 48.04 -10.56
CA HIS A 6 12.86 47.11 -9.43
C HIS A 6 11.66 46.80 -8.50
N ARG A 7 10.44 47.25 -8.82
CA ARG A 7 9.26 47.05 -7.94
C ARG A 7 8.47 45.75 -8.18
N GLY A 8 8.81 44.97 -9.20
CA GLY A 8 8.08 43.73 -9.57
C GLY A 8 8.66 42.41 -9.05
N ARG A 9 9.82 42.42 -8.37
CA ARG A 9 10.55 41.19 -7.97
C ARG A 9 10.25 40.66 -6.57
N LEU A 10 9.73 41.50 -5.66
CA LEU A 10 9.56 41.14 -4.25
C LEU A 10 8.27 40.36 -3.96
N LEU A 11 7.20 40.60 -4.73
CA LEU A 11 5.92 39.89 -4.56
C LEU A 11 5.98 38.45 -5.11
N THR A 12 6.83 38.21 -6.11
CA THR A 12 6.97 36.89 -6.75
C THR A 12 7.70 35.89 -5.86
N THR A 13 8.63 36.34 -5.02
CA THR A 13 9.41 35.46 -4.13
C THR A 13 8.59 34.97 -2.95
N ALA A 14 7.70 35.79 -2.40
CA ALA A 14 6.78 35.37 -1.33
C ALA A 14 5.75 34.36 -1.83
N ALA A 15 5.18 34.56 -3.02
CA ALA A 15 4.24 33.62 -3.62
C ALA A 15 4.89 32.26 -3.93
N LEU A 16 6.16 32.24 -4.37
CA LEU A 16 6.91 31.00 -4.61
C LEU A 16 7.24 30.26 -3.31
N LEU A 17 7.58 30.97 -2.22
CA LEU A 17 7.83 30.36 -0.91
C LEU A 17 6.57 29.74 -0.31
N VAL A 18 5.41 30.38 -0.47
CA VAL A 18 4.11 29.82 -0.06
C VAL A 18 3.76 28.58 -0.90
N LEU A 19 4.05 28.57 -2.21
CA LEU A 19 3.78 27.40 -3.06
C LEU A 19 4.67 26.19 -2.70
N VAL A 20 5.95 26.42 -2.35
CA VAL A 20 6.88 25.35 -1.93
C VAL A 20 6.49 24.78 -0.56
N LEU A 21 5.96 25.60 0.34
CA LEU A 21 5.47 25.14 1.64
C LEU A 21 4.16 24.36 1.53
N ILE A 22 3.25 24.76 0.63
CA ILE A 22 1.99 24.03 0.39
C ILE A 22 2.26 22.68 -0.31
N ALA A 23 3.28 22.60 -1.18
CA ALA A 23 3.64 21.35 -1.86
C ALA A 23 4.28 20.30 -0.93
N ARG A 24 4.89 20.71 0.19
CA ARG A 24 5.47 19.79 1.19
C ARG A 24 4.44 19.24 2.19
N ALA A 25 3.21 19.76 2.19
CA ALA A 25 2.11 19.26 3.01
C ALA A 25 1.24 18.21 2.27
N ARG A 26 1.71 17.68 1.13
CA ARG A 26 1.02 16.59 0.44
C ARG A 26 1.37 15.25 1.11
N SER A 27 0.59 14.95 2.14
CA SER A 27 0.27 13.62 2.66
C SER A 27 1.45 12.67 2.90
N ASP A 28 2.18 12.87 3.99
CA ASP A 28 2.93 11.79 4.65
C ASP A 28 2.00 10.79 5.39
N ASP A 29 0.67 10.98 5.29
CA ASP A 29 -0.32 10.18 6.04
C ASP A 29 -1.16 9.23 5.17
N GLU A 30 -1.14 9.36 3.85
CA GLU A 30 -1.86 8.42 2.98
C GLU A 30 -1.07 7.12 2.81
N PRO A 31 -1.70 5.95 2.98
CA PRO A 31 -1.03 4.67 2.83
C PRO A 31 -0.56 4.47 1.38
N GLU A 32 0.69 4.07 1.22
CA GLU A 32 1.33 3.84 -0.08
C GLU A 32 0.74 2.62 -0.81
N ALA A 33 0.17 1.68 -0.05
CA ALA A 33 -0.57 0.54 -0.57
C ALA A 33 -1.68 0.08 0.39
N THR A 34 -2.65 -0.64 -0.17
CA THR A 34 -3.68 -1.35 0.61
C THR A 34 -3.60 -2.84 0.35
N ILE A 35 -3.85 -3.66 1.37
CA ILE A 35 -3.95 -5.11 1.27
C ILE A 35 -5.36 -5.51 1.63
N ALA A 36 -6.15 -5.95 0.66
CA ALA A 36 -7.43 -6.59 0.93
C ALA A 36 -7.19 -8.08 1.20
N VAL A 37 -7.63 -8.54 2.37
CA VAL A 37 -7.61 -9.95 2.73
C VAL A 37 -9.05 -10.46 2.71
N SER A 38 -9.30 -11.48 1.90
CA SER A 38 -10.60 -12.14 1.80
C SER A 38 -10.38 -13.63 1.82
N SER A 39 -10.20 -14.21 3.00
CA SER A 39 -10.00 -15.66 3.13
C SER A 39 -11.30 -16.43 2.95
N ALA A 40 -11.39 -17.27 1.93
CA ALA A 40 -11.92 -18.62 2.10
C ALA A 40 -10.73 -19.48 2.54
N THR A 41 -10.80 -20.16 3.69
CA THR A 41 -9.76 -21.13 4.07
C THR A 41 -9.74 -22.25 3.04
N SER A 42 -8.81 -22.20 2.10
CA SER A 42 -8.50 -23.34 1.25
C SER A 42 -8.00 -24.46 2.15
N GLY A 43 -8.81 -25.51 2.29
CA GLY A 43 -8.65 -26.61 3.24
C GLY A 43 -7.43 -27.49 3.00
N SER A 44 -6.22 -26.94 3.05
CA SER A 44 -4.97 -27.70 3.12
C SER A 44 -4.43 -27.65 4.54
N SER A 45 -4.79 -28.68 5.29
CA SER A 45 -4.42 -28.98 6.69
C SER A 45 -2.92 -29.23 6.93
N LEU A 46 -2.03 -28.87 5.99
CA LEU A 46 -0.59 -29.17 6.07
C LEU A 46 0.34 -27.98 6.30
N SER A 47 -0.15 -26.74 6.22
CA SER A 47 0.69 -25.57 6.49
C SER A 47 -0.16 -24.52 7.19
N GLY A 48 0.21 -24.17 8.42
CA GLY A 48 -0.60 -23.37 9.34
C GLY A 48 -1.31 -22.21 8.66
N ASN A 49 -2.63 -22.34 8.50
CA ASN A 49 -3.57 -21.32 8.01
C ASN A 49 -2.99 -20.34 6.98
N LEU A 50 -2.86 -20.84 5.76
CA LEU A 50 -2.54 -20.06 4.56
C LEU A 50 -3.77 -19.23 4.13
N VAL A 51 -3.57 -17.95 3.85
CA VAL A 51 -4.61 -17.04 3.35
C VAL A 51 -4.08 -16.29 2.13
N GLU A 52 -4.94 -16.06 1.14
CA GLU A 52 -4.63 -15.20 -0.01
C GLU A 52 -5.06 -13.75 0.26
N GLY A 53 -4.26 -12.81 -0.21
CA GLY A 53 -4.55 -11.38 -0.16
C GLY A 53 -4.24 -10.71 -1.49
N VAL A 54 -4.83 -9.54 -1.72
CA VAL A 54 -4.53 -8.69 -2.87
C VAL A 54 -3.95 -7.39 -2.36
N MET A 55 -2.75 -7.05 -2.82
CA MET A 55 -2.13 -5.74 -2.58
C MET A 55 -2.32 -4.85 -3.79
N THR A 56 -2.80 -3.63 -3.56
CA THR A 56 -2.82 -2.57 -4.57
C THR A 56 -1.68 -1.59 -4.29
N PHE A 57 -0.75 -1.47 -5.24
CA PHE A 57 0.38 -0.54 -5.17
C PHE A 57 0.59 0.12 -6.55
N ARG A 58 0.61 1.46 -6.59
CA ARG A 58 0.77 2.25 -7.83
C ARG A 58 -0.11 1.74 -8.99
N ASP A 59 -1.41 1.64 -8.72
CA ASP A 59 -2.45 1.18 -9.66
C ASP A 59 -2.32 -0.26 -10.17
N SER A 60 -1.39 -1.04 -9.61
CA SER A 60 -1.18 -2.45 -9.93
C SER A 60 -1.64 -3.34 -8.78
N GLU A 61 -2.30 -4.44 -9.14
CA GLU A 61 -2.73 -5.47 -8.20
C GLU A 61 -1.72 -6.63 -8.18
N TYR A 62 -1.38 -7.07 -6.97
CA TYR A 62 -0.45 -8.13 -6.70
C TYR A 62 -1.10 -9.17 -5.79
N LEU A 63 -0.97 -10.44 -6.16
CA LEU A 63 -1.42 -11.54 -5.32
C LEU A 63 -0.39 -11.82 -4.24
N LEU A 64 -0.87 -11.97 -3.01
CA LEU A 64 -0.08 -12.26 -1.83
C LEU A 64 -0.51 -13.58 -1.21
N THR A 65 0.47 -14.30 -0.68
CA THR A 65 0.26 -15.41 0.24
C THR A 65 0.59 -14.93 1.65
N LEU A 66 -0.35 -15.07 2.57
CA LEU A 66 -0.25 -14.68 3.98
C LEU A 66 -0.24 -15.94 4.84
N ARG A 67 0.80 -16.12 5.64
CA ARG A 67 0.98 -17.27 6.54
C ARG A 67 1.00 -16.83 8.00
N GLY A 68 0.39 -17.65 8.86
CA GLY A 68 0.32 -17.38 10.30
C GLY A 68 -0.97 -16.74 10.77
N VAL A 69 -1.97 -16.59 9.89
CA VAL A 69 -3.30 -16.06 10.23
C VAL A 69 -4.04 -17.05 11.15
N GLY A 70 -4.53 -16.59 12.29
CA GLY A 70 -5.19 -17.41 13.30
C GLY A 70 -6.55 -17.92 12.87
N GLU A 71 -7.35 -17.04 12.30
CA GLU A 71 -8.75 -17.29 11.94
C GLU A 71 -9.06 -16.66 10.58
N PRO A 72 -9.97 -17.25 9.78
CA PRO A 72 -10.46 -16.60 8.57
C PRO A 72 -11.05 -15.23 8.92
N ALA A 73 -10.61 -14.18 8.24
CA ALA A 73 -11.06 -12.83 8.47
C ALA A 73 -11.11 -12.04 7.17
N ARG A 74 -12.08 -11.11 7.08
CA ARG A 74 -12.11 -10.08 6.04
C ARG A 74 -11.57 -8.79 6.64
N THR A 75 -10.47 -8.29 6.11
CA THR A 75 -9.82 -7.08 6.62
C THR A 75 -9.10 -6.34 5.51
N VAL A 76 -8.83 -5.06 5.75
CA VAL A 76 -7.98 -4.23 4.90
C VAL A 76 -6.76 -3.77 5.69
N GLY A 77 -5.58 -4.05 5.16
CA GLY A 77 -4.30 -3.57 5.66
C GLY A 77 -3.90 -2.27 4.99
N SER A 78 -3.60 -1.25 5.77
CA SER A 78 -2.87 -0.06 5.32
C SER A 78 -1.38 -0.34 5.38
N VAL A 79 -0.66 -0.13 4.27
CA VAL A 79 0.79 -0.38 4.16
C VAL A 79 1.53 0.94 4.07
N ARG A 80 2.61 1.08 4.83
CA ARG A 80 3.53 2.22 4.78
C ARG A 80 4.99 1.83 4.64
N GLY A 81 5.80 2.73 4.07
CA GLY A 81 7.24 2.53 3.84
C GLY A 81 7.57 1.63 2.65
N LEU A 82 6.60 1.36 1.77
CA LEU A 82 6.75 0.46 0.63
C LEU A 82 7.36 1.18 -0.59
N LEU A 83 8.64 0.92 -0.89
CA LEU A 83 9.34 1.55 -2.01
C LEU A 83 9.15 0.78 -3.34
N ARG A 84 9.11 -0.55 -3.24
CA ARG A 84 8.89 -1.50 -4.34
C ARG A 84 7.89 -2.56 -3.90
N ALA A 85 7.13 -3.12 -4.85
CA ALA A 85 6.15 -4.17 -4.54
C ALA A 85 6.76 -5.38 -3.82
N ARG A 86 8.02 -5.75 -4.12
CA ARG A 86 8.74 -6.85 -3.46
C ARG A 86 9.16 -6.56 -2.03
N ASP A 87 9.20 -5.30 -1.60
CA ASP A 87 9.59 -4.97 -0.23
C ASP A 87 8.54 -5.42 0.80
N ILE A 88 7.35 -5.82 0.34
CA ILE A 88 6.31 -6.45 1.15
C ILE A 88 6.65 -7.90 1.54
N GLU A 89 7.61 -8.54 0.86
CA GLU A 89 7.96 -9.93 1.13
C GLU A 89 8.70 -10.08 2.47
N GLY A 90 8.47 -11.20 3.14
CA GLY A 90 9.18 -11.61 4.35
C GLY A 90 8.32 -11.67 5.60
N VAL A 91 8.99 -11.73 6.75
CA VAL A 91 8.35 -11.88 8.06
C VAL A 91 8.08 -10.51 8.65
N PHE A 92 6.84 -10.31 9.10
CA PHE A 92 6.40 -9.16 9.87
C PHE A 92 6.19 -9.56 11.33
N GLU A 93 6.74 -8.74 12.22
CA GLU A 93 6.65 -8.89 13.66
C GLU A 93 5.83 -7.74 14.27
N PRO A 94 5.27 -7.91 15.48
CA PRO A 94 4.56 -6.86 16.18
C PRO A 94 5.46 -5.64 16.45
N SER A 95 4.87 -4.46 16.34
CA SER A 95 5.49 -3.16 16.60
C SER A 95 4.43 -2.18 17.10
N ASP A 96 4.85 -1.02 17.59
CA ASP A 96 3.94 0.02 18.08
C ASP A 96 2.97 0.56 17.02
N GLN A 97 3.31 0.38 15.73
CA GLN A 97 2.51 0.86 14.59
C GLN A 97 1.73 -0.27 13.88
N GLY A 98 1.71 -1.48 14.44
CA GLY A 98 1.10 -2.66 13.83
C GLY A 98 2.15 -3.73 13.57
N LEU A 99 2.24 -4.20 12.32
CA LEU A 99 3.20 -5.23 11.90
C LEU A 99 4.34 -4.59 11.12
N ARG A 100 5.59 -4.98 11.36
CA ARG A 100 6.77 -4.42 10.67
C ARG A 100 7.73 -5.51 10.21
N ASN A 101 8.26 -5.38 8.99
CA ASN A 101 9.30 -6.28 8.47
C ASN A 101 10.70 -5.66 8.55
N ALA A 102 11.73 -6.46 8.20
CA ALA A 102 13.13 -6.04 8.21
C ALA A 102 13.46 -4.91 7.21
N SER A 103 12.68 -4.80 6.13
CA SER A 103 12.80 -3.72 5.14
C SER A 103 12.22 -2.39 5.64
N GLY A 104 11.61 -2.37 6.82
CA GLY A 104 10.99 -1.18 7.40
C GLY A 104 9.56 -0.92 6.94
N VAL A 105 8.97 -1.82 6.16
CA VAL A 105 7.56 -1.74 5.74
C VAL A 105 6.67 -2.04 6.94
N THR A 106 5.65 -1.22 7.16
CA THR A 106 4.67 -1.40 8.23
C THR A 106 3.28 -1.68 7.66
N ILE A 107 2.52 -2.57 8.29
CA ILE A 107 1.15 -2.92 7.92
C ILE A 107 0.25 -2.81 9.15
N ARG A 108 -0.88 -2.11 9.00
CA ARG A 108 -1.93 -2.06 10.01
C ARG A 108 -3.26 -2.50 9.42
N PHE A 109 -3.76 -3.63 9.90
CA PHE A 109 -5.06 -4.20 9.51
C PHE A 109 -6.20 -3.61 10.35
N ASP A 110 -7.30 -3.28 9.69
CA ASP A 110 -8.53 -2.84 10.32
C ASP A 110 -9.74 -3.55 9.66
N PRO A 111 -10.43 -4.48 10.37
CA PRO A 111 -10.14 -4.94 11.74
C PRO A 111 -8.80 -5.68 11.86
N PRO A 112 -8.17 -5.76 13.05
CA PRO A 112 -6.88 -6.41 13.23
C PRO A 112 -6.93 -7.90 12.88
N LEU A 113 -5.87 -8.42 12.26
CA LEU A 113 -5.71 -9.85 12.02
C LEU A 113 -5.30 -10.58 13.29
N SER A 114 -6.04 -11.64 13.64
CA SER A 114 -5.59 -12.63 14.62
C SER A 114 -4.40 -13.39 14.04
N LEU A 115 -3.28 -13.45 14.76
CA LEU A 115 -2.06 -14.16 14.33
C LEU A 115 -1.71 -15.28 15.31
N ARG A 116 -1.39 -16.49 14.81
CA ARG A 116 -1.13 -17.66 15.67
C ARG A 116 0.12 -17.52 16.54
N ARG A 117 1.18 -16.93 16.01
CA ARG A 117 2.49 -16.77 16.70
C ARG A 117 2.89 -15.30 16.84
N GLY A 118 1.93 -14.39 16.75
CA GLY A 118 2.17 -12.95 16.69
C GLY A 118 2.90 -12.47 15.43
N ARG A 119 3.27 -13.38 14.51
CA ARG A 119 3.99 -13.05 13.28
C ARG A 119 3.17 -13.38 12.04
N LEU A 120 3.36 -12.57 11.01
CA LEU A 120 2.77 -12.75 9.69
C LEU A 120 3.89 -12.88 8.67
N GLU A 121 3.87 -13.92 7.85
CA GLU A 121 4.80 -14.06 6.73
C GLU A 121 4.04 -13.79 5.43
N ILE A 122 4.60 -12.92 4.59
CA ILE A 122 4.00 -12.51 3.31
C ILE A 122 4.95 -12.91 2.17
N GLU A 123 4.39 -13.56 1.15
CA GLU A 123 5.09 -13.88 -0.10
C GLU A 123 4.32 -13.26 -1.27
N LEU A 124 5.03 -12.64 -2.22
CA LEU A 124 4.46 -12.08 -3.43
C LEU A 124 4.34 -13.19 -4.48
N LEU A 125 3.11 -13.55 -4.86
CA LEU A 125 2.90 -14.43 -5.99
C LEU A 125 3.14 -13.59 -7.27
N ASN A 126 4.17 -13.95 -8.05
CA ASN A 126 4.73 -13.19 -9.18
C ASN A 126 3.77 -12.97 -10.39
N ARG A 127 2.46 -12.94 -10.18
CA ARG A 127 1.44 -12.64 -11.18
C ARG A 127 0.88 -11.25 -10.91
N LYS A 128 1.31 -10.26 -11.69
CA LYS A 128 0.57 -9.01 -11.85
C LYS A 128 -0.83 -9.40 -12.35
N TYR A 129 -1.87 -9.17 -11.55
CA TYR A 129 -3.23 -9.49 -12.00
C TYR A 129 -3.58 -8.47 -13.09
N PRO A 130 -3.87 -8.88 -14.34
CA PRO A 130 -4.34 -7.93 -15.33
C PRO A 130 -5.72 -7.44 -14.89
N LYS A 131 -5.91 -6.12 -14.80
CA LYS A 131 -7.25 -5.53 -14.73
C LYS A 131 -8.01 -6.03 -15.96
N VAL A 132 -8.99 -6.91 -15.79
CA VAL A 132 -9.86 -7.32 -16.89
C VAL A 132 -10.73 -6.11 -17.22
N SER A 133 -10.34 -5.34 -18.23
CA SER A 133 -11.22 -4.36 -18.86
C SER A 133 -12.30 -5.15 -19.59
N GLY A 134 -13.42 -5.39 -18.93
CA GLY A 134 -14.64 -5.89 -19.58
C GLY A 134 -15.12 -4.86 -20.60
N GLY A 135 -14.79 -5.09 -21.87
CA GLY A 135 -15.40 -4.37 -22.98
C GLY A 135 -16.61 -5.14 -23.51
N HIS A 136 -17.72 -4.45 -23.73
CA HIS A 136 -18.55 -4.70 -24.90
C HIS A 136 -19.21 -3.38 -25.32
N ARG A 137 -18.84 -2.90 -26.51
CA ARG A 137 -19.52 -1.81 -27.21
C ARG A 137 -20.67 -2.49 -27.93
N ASP A 138 -21.89 -2.33 -27.44
CA ASP A 138 -23.05 -2.75 -28.23
C ASP A 138 -23.10 -1.90 -29.49
N GLY A 139 -23.12 -2.61 -30.62
CA GLY A 139 -23.08 -2.07 -31.96
C GLY A 139 -24.30 -1.20 -32.25
N VAL A 140 -24.02 -0.12 -32.96
CA VAL A 140 -24.97 0.53 -33.87
C VAL A 140 -25.22 -0.44 -35.02
N GLU A 141 -26.45 -0.94 -35.11
CA GLU A 141 -27.19 -1.04 -36.37
C GLU A 141 -28.71 -0.95 -36.08
#